data_AF-X1SFP8-F1
#
_entry.id   AF-X1SFP8-F1
#
_cell.length_a   1.000
_cell.length_b   1.000
_cell.length_c   1.000
_cell.angle_alpha   90.00
_cell.angle_beta   90.00
_cell.angle_gamma   90.00
#
_symmetry.space_group_name_H-M   'P 1'
#
loop_
_entity.id
_entity.type
_entity.pdbx_description
1 polymer ?
#
loop_
_entity_poly.entity_id
_entity_poly.type
_entity_poly.pdbx_seq_one_letter_code
_entity_poly.pdbx_strand_id
1 'polypeptide(L)'
;RGGAVMGLTVVSIGIIGLSVLYLVWHDAPNFLFIIPAYGTGASLVALFARVGGGIFTKGADAGSDLVGKVEAGIPEDDPRNAAVIADNVGDNVGDVCGMGADLLESYVETVIATMTLTTVGVVIAPWVTKLFPGLSAEAALQAAWWLPMLIMAGGIVASIIGCFLVRVGEKVDMSALLGALRRGTLGATILTAVFGFLVIHFLGASLGLFWAMLAGLVAGALMGESTNYFTSYAFKPTREISEASTTGAGATIIRGFATGLM
;
A
#
# COMPACT_ATOMS: atom_id res chain seq x y z
N ARG A 1 5.45 -2.12 15.96
CA ARG A 1 4.13 -2.55 16.53
C ARG A 1 3.03 -1.54 16.21
N GLY A 2 3.19 -0.24 16.46
CA GLY A 2 2.20 0.79 16.08
C GLY A 2 1.75 0.71 14.60
N GLY A 3 2.70 0.69 13.67
CA GLY A 3 2.38 0.53 12.23
C GLY A 3 1.63 -0.77 11.88
N ALA A 4 1.82 -1.85 12.64
CA ALA A 4 1.06 -3.09 12.43
C ALA A 4 -0.42 -2.93 12.84
N VAL A 5 -0.70 -2.17 13.90
CA VAL A 5 -2.08 -1.85 14.31
C VAL A 5 -2.77 -1.06 13.22
N MET A 6 -2.14 0.01 12.73
CA MET A 6 -2.67 0.81 11.61
C MET A 6 -2.91 -0.07 10.37
N GLY A 7 -1.88 -0.78 9.90
CA GLY A 7 -1.97 -1.59 8.67
C GLY A 7 -3.05 -2.67 8.74
N LEU A 8 -3.10 -3.45 9.82
CA LEU A 8 -4.13 -4.48 10.01
C LEU A 8 -5.53 -3.89 10.15
N THR A 9 -5.67 -2.74 10.80
CA THR A 9 -6.96 -2.05 10.92
C THR A 9 -7.47 -1.58 9.56
N VAL A 10 -6.62 -0.95 8.76
CA VAL A 10 -6.95 -0.46 7.41
C VAL A 10 -7.44 -1.61 6.51
N VAL A 11 -6.64 -2.67 6.37
CA VAL A 11 -7.04 -3.80 5.49
C VAL A 11 -8.28 -4.53 6.01
N SER A 12 -8.43 -4.66 7.33
CA SER A 12 -9.60 -5.33 7.92
C SER A 12 -10.88 -4.53 7.71
N ILE A 13 -10.85 -3.21 7.92
CA ILE A 13 -12.00 -2.34 7.65
C ILE A 13 -12.37 -2.40 6.16
N GLY A 14 -11.38 -2.40 5.26
CA GLY A 14 -11.60 -2.57 3.82
C GLY A 14 -12.37 -3.85 3.48
N ILE A 15 -11.89 -5.02 3.97
CA ILE A 15 -12.57 -6.30 3.74
C ILE A 15 -13.95 -6.34 4.40
N ILE A 16 -14.10 -5.84 5.63
CA ILE A 16 -15.39 -5.81 6.33
C ILE A 16 -16.40 -4.99 5.52
N GLY A 17 -16.02 -3.80 5.03
CA GLY A 17 -16.88 -2.96 4.21
C GLY A 17 -17.32 -3.67 2.92
N LEU A 18 -16.39 -4.29 2.20
CA LEU A 18 -16.69 -5.09 1.01
C LEU A 18 -17.59 -6.30 1.31
N SER A 19 -17.36 -6.97 2.44
CA SER A 19 -18.14 -8.13 2.87
C SER A 19 -19.57 -7.74 3.25
N VAL A 20 -19.76 -6.62 3.95
CA VAL A 20 -21.10 -6.09 4.28
C VAL A 20 -21.85 -5.71 3.01
N LEU A 21 -21.20 -5.01 2.07
CA LEU A 21 -21.82 -4.66 0.79
C LEU A 21 -22.27 -5.90 0.02
N TYR A 22 -21.43 -6.93 -0.01
CA TYR A 22 -21.78 -8.21 -0.62
C TYR A 22 -22.98 -8.87 0.07
N LEU A 23 -22.92 -9.07 1.38
CA LEU A 23 -23.97 -9.78 2.11
C LEU A 23 -25.35 -9.10 1.98
N VAL A 24 -25.39 -7.77 1.90
CA VAL A 24 -26.65 -7.02 1.83
C VAL A 24 -27.16 -6.84 0.39
N TRP A 25 -26.27 -6.67 -0.59
CA TRP A 25 -26.68 -6.27 -1.96
C TRP A 25 -26.29 -7.25 -3.07
N HIS A 26 -25.68 -8.42 -2.80
CA HIS A 26 -25.22 -9.31 -3.88
C HIS A 26 -26.33 -9.79 -4.83
N ASP A 27 -27.56 -9.98 -4.34
CA ASP A 27 -28.72 -10.38 -5.14
C ASP A 27 -29.36 -9.22 -5.91
N ALA A 28 -28.92 -7.98 -5.65
CA ALA A 28 -29.51 -6.81 -6.29
C ALA A 28 -29.06 -6.74 -7.77
N PRO A 29 -29.99 -6.51 -8.71
CA PRO A 29 -29.66 -6.47 -10.14
C PRO A 29 -28.70 -5.32 -10.50
N ASN A 30 -28.63 -4.29 -9.66
CA ASN A 30 -27.76 -3.13 -9.81
C ASN A 30 -26.48 -3.22 -8.96
N PHE A 31 -26.17 -4.36 -8.37
CA PHE A 31 -25.02 -4.49 -7.47
C PHE A 31 -23.67 -4.13 -8.12
N LEU A 32 -23.50 -4.45 -9.41
CA LEU A 32 -22.33 -4.04 -10.20
C LEU A 32 -22.20 -2.51 -10.38
N PHE A 33 -23.28 -1.75 -10.17
CA PHE A 33 -23.25 -0.29 -10.11
C PHE A 33 -23.09 0.24 -8.67
N ILE A 34 -23.47 -0.55 -7.67
CA ILE A 34 -23.36 -0.19 -6.25
C ILE A 34 -21.91 -0.36 -5.77
N ILE A 35 -21.27 -1.50 -6.07
CA ILE A 35 -19.94 -1.79 -5.51
C ILE A 35 -18.87 -0.77 -5.91
N PRO A 36 -18.81 -0.22 -7.14
CA PRO A 36 -17.80 0.79 -7.50
C PRO A 36 -18.00 2.10 -6.74
N ALA A 37 -19.23 2.43 -6.32
CA ALA A 37 -19.50 3.63 -5.54
C ALA A 37 -18.81 3.60 -4.16
N TYR A 38 -18.57 2.41 -3.60
CA TYR A 38 -17.77 2.27 -2.37
C TYR A 38 -16.31 2.66 -2.60
N GLY A 39 -15.71 2.19 -3.69
CA GLY A 39 -14.37 2.60 -4.10
C GLY A 39 -14.29 4.10 -4.33
N THR A 40 -15.19 4.67 -5.12
CA THR A 40 -15.26 6.12 -5.37
C THR A 40 -15.40 6.95 -4.09
N GLY A 41 -16.23 6.49 -3.14
CA GLY A 41 -16.36 7.13 -1.83
C GLY A 41 -15.08 7.09 -1.02
N ALA A 42 -14.39 5.94 -1.01
CA ALA A 42 -13.08 5.81 -0.37
C ALA A 42 -12.04 6.76 -1.00
N SER A 43 -12.01 6.85 -2.34
CA SER A 43 -11.07 7.74 -3.07
C SER A 43 -11.31 9.20 -2.77
N LEU A 44 -12.58 9.62 -2.69
CA LEU A 44 -12.93 11.00 -2.36
C LEU A 44 -12.44 11.37 -0.95
N VAL A 45 -12.67 10.50 0.03
CA VAL A 45 -12.21 10.73 1.41
C VAL A 45 -10.68 10.71 1.48
N ALA A 46 -10.03 9.75 0.83
CA ALA A 46 -8.57 9.64 0.78
C ALA A 46 -7.92 10.88 0.15
N LEU A 47 -8.50 11.40 -0.94
CA LEU A 47 -8.04 12.63 -1.59
C LEU A 47 -8.03 13.81 -0.61
N PHE A 48 -9.13 14.06 0.10
CA PHE A 48 -9.20 15.17 1.05
C PHE A 48 -8.31 14.95 2.27
N ALA A 49 -8.25 13.72 2.80
CA ALA A 49 -7.38 13.39 3.93
C ALA A 49 -5.90 13.60 3.58
N ARG A 50 -5.47 13.14 2.40
CA ARG A 50 -4.08 13.23 1.96
C ARG A 50 -3.68 14.65 1.57
N VAL A 51 -4.53 15.36 0.83
CA VAL A 51 -4.26 16.76 0.45
C VAL A 51 -4.30 17.66 1.69
N GLY A 52 -5.34 17.54 2.52
CA GLY A 52 -5.50 18.35 3.73
C GLY A 52 -4.38 18.10 4.73
N GLY A 53 -4.11 16.83 5.06
CA GLY A 53 -3.02 16.45 5.96
C GLY A 53 -1.64 16.78 5.39
N GLY A 54 -1.45 16.59 4.09
CA GLY A 54 -0.22 16.92 3.38
C GLY A 54 0.11 18.41 3.39
N ILE A 55 -0.88 19.27 3.14
CA ILE A 55 -0.72 20.74 3.23
C ILE A 55 -0.37 21.13 4.67
N PHE A 56 -1.07 20.56 5.66
CA PHE A 56 -0.83 20.85 7.06
C PHE A 56 0.59 20.45 7.48
N THR A 57 0.98 19.20 7.25
CA THR A 57 2.27 18.67 7.68
C THR A 57 3.43 19.35 6.97
N LYS A 58 3.38 19.50 5.63
CA LYS A 58 4.50 20.09 4.89
C LYS A 58 4.62 21.60 5.07
N GLY A 59 3.51 22.28 5.36
CA GLY A 59 3.54 23.68 5.79
C GLY A 59 4.22 23.85 7.15
N ALA A 60 3.93 22.97 8.11
CA ALA A 60 4.51 23.02 9.45
C ALA A 60 5.99 22.59 9.47
N ASP A 61 6.31 21.44 8.88
CA ASP A 61 7.65 20.84 8.72
C ASP A 61 8.62 21.84 8.07
N ALA A 62 8.29 22.35 6.87
CA ALA A 62 9.15 23.30 6.17
C ALA A 62 9.35 24.61 6.95
N GLY A 63 8.31 25.12 7.63
CA GLY A 63 8.42 26.33 8.45
C GLY A 63 9.27 26.11 9.70
N SER A 64 9.08 24.97 10.37
CA SER A 64 9.82 24.56 11.56
C SER A 64 11.31 24.44 11.25
N ASP A 65 11.64 23.74 10.17
CA ASP A 65 13.01 23.44 9.78
C ASP A 65 13.78 24.66 9.27
N LEU A 66 13.15 25.47 8.41
CA LEU A 66 13.83 26.65 7.85
C LEU A 66 14.14 27.67 8.94
N VAL A 67 13.16 28.04 9.76
CA VAL A 67 13.36 29.05 10.80
C VAL A 67 14.22 28.49 11.94
N GLY A 68 13.97 27.25 12.36
CA GLY A 68 14.71 26.61 13.45
C GLY A 68 16.16 26.34 13.09
N LYS A 69 16.39 25.49 12.08
CA LYS A 69 17.73 24.97 11.74
C LYS A 69 18.57 25.98 10.98
N VAL A 70 17.98 26.71 10.02
CA VAL A 70 18.73 27.55 9.08
C VAL A 70 18.88 28.99 9.58
N GLU A 71 17.81 29.62 10.08
CA GLU A 71 17.84 31.02 10.51
C GLU A 71 18.29 31.19 11.96
N ALA A 72 17.67 30.47 12.89
CA ALA A 72 17.93 30.59 14.33
C ALA A 72 19.09 29.71 14.81
N GLY A 73 19.50 28.70 14.03
CA GLY A 73 20.57 27.77 14.37
C GLY A 73 20.28 26.92 15.62
N ILE A 74 19.00 26.69 15.92
CA ILE A 74 18.57 25.79 17.01
C ILE A 74 18.39 24.36 16.49
N PRO A 75 18.49 23.35 17.36
CA PRO A 75 18.26 21.96 16.97
C PRO A 75 16.89 21.70 16.34
N GLU A 76 16.80 20.59 15.62
CA GLU A 76 15.53 19.98 15.19
C GLU A 76 14.63 19.68 16.40
N ASP A 77 13.31 19.86 16.23
CA ASP A 77 12.31 19.64 17.29
C ASP A 77 12.55 20.39 18.60
N ASP A 78 13.28 21.51 18.55
CA ASP A 78 13.56 22.28 19.75
C ASP A 78 12.27 22.89 20.35
N PRO A 79 12.00 22.72 21.65
CA PRO A 79 10.76 23.18 22.28
C PRO A 79 10.58 24.71 22.26
N ARG A 80 11.63 25.47 21.95
CA ARG A 80 11.57 26.94 21.77
C ARG A 80 10.95 27.32 20.42
N ASN A 81 10.94 26.42 19.45
CA ASN A 81 10.35 26.64 18.13
C ASN A 81 8.85 26.39 18.18
N ALA A 82 8.06 27.45 17.98
CA ALA A 82 6.61 27.40 18.07
C ALA A 82 5.94 26.48 17.01
N ALA A 83 6.65 26.17 15.92
CA ALA A 83 6.14 25.31 14.84
C ALA A 83 6.23 23.80 15.15
N VAL A 84 7.06 23.38 16.11
CA VAL A 84 7.35 21.96 16.38
C VAL A 84 6.10 21.16 16.77
N ILE A 85 5.17 21.76 17.52
CA ILE A 85 3.90 21.08 17.83
C ILE A 85 3.07 20.87 16.56
N ALA A 86 3.02 21.85 15.67
CA ALA A 86 2.28 21.72 14.42
C ALA A 86 2.93 20.67 13.50
N ASP A 87 4.25 20.59 13.49
CA ASP A 87 5.02 19.59 12.75
C ASP A 87 4.69 18.16 13.20
N ASN A 88 4.84 17.90 14.49
CA ASN A 88 4.53 16.59 15.08
C ASN A 88 3.04 16.22 14.96
N VAL A 89 2.12 17.20 15.03
CA VAL A 89 0.70 16.97 14.73
C VAL A 89 0.54 16.62 13.24
N GLY A 90 1.28 17.30 12.36
CA GLY A 90 1.32 17.05 10.94
C GLY A 90 1.68 15.62 10.59
N ASP A 91 2.72 15.06 11.22
CA ASP A 91 3.10 13.65 10.99
C ASP A 91 1.94 12.68 11.24
N ASN A 92 1.13 12.96 12.26
CA ASN A 92 -0.02 12.11 12.59
C ASN A 92 -1.20 12.33 11.63
N VAL A 93 -1.44 13.57 11.20
CA VAL A 93 -2.59 13.91 10.34
C VAL A 93 -2.30 13.60 8.86
N GLY A 94 -1.13 13.94 8.36
CA GLY A 94 -0.70 13.69 7.00
C GLY A 94 -0.15 12.28 6.83
N ASP A 95 0.98 12.00 7.48
CA ASP A 95 1.79 10.82 7.19
C ASP A 95 1.19 9.53 7.76
N VAL A 96 0.34 9.62 8.80
CA VAL A 96 -0.41 8.47 9.34
C VAL A 96 -1.85 8.43 8.81
N CYS A 97 -2.68 9.43 9.11
CA CYS A 97 -4.10 9.38 8.74
C CYS A 97 -4.31 9.45 7.22
N GLY A 98 -3.63 10.37 6.53
CA GLY A 98 -3.66 10.49 5.07
C GLY A 98 -3.17 9.22 4.38
N MET A 99 -2.00 8.67 4.79
CA MET A 99 -1.48 7.41 4.25
C MET A 99 -2.42 6.22 4.51
N GLY A 100 -3.06 6.16 5.68
CA GLY A 100 -4.00 5.11 6.00
C GLY A 100 -5.24 5.10 5.10
N ALA A 101 -5.80 6.28 4.82
CA ALA A 101 -6.93 6.43 3.91
C ALA A 101 -6.55 6.09 2.46
N ASP A 102 -5.37 6.50 2.02
CA ASP A 102 -4.81 6.21 0.71
C ASP A 102 -4.63 4.70 0.48
N LEU A 103 -4.00 4.00 1.44
CA LEU A 103 -3.83 2.55 1.35
C LEU A 103 -5.15 1.78 1.45
N LEU A 104 -6.11 2.27 2.26
CA LEU A 104 -7.45 1.69 2.33
C LEU A 104 -8.11 1.71 0.96
N GLU A 105 -8.10 2.88 0.32
CA GLU A 105 -8.73 3.07 -0.97
C GLU A 105 -8.09 2.18 -2.03
N SER A 106 -6.76 2.23 -2.19
CA SER A 106 -6.08 1.47 -3.23
C SER A 106 -6.29 -0.04 -3.05
N TYR A 107 -6.35 -0.50 -1.80
CA TYR A 107 -6.66 -1.88 -1.47
C TYR A 107 -8.09 -2.27 -1.84
N VAL A 108 -9.08 -1.44 -1.50
CA VAL A 108 -10.49 -1.69 -1.82
C VAL A 108 -10.74 -1.61 -3.32
N GLU A 109 -10.22 -0.58 -4.00
CA GLU A 109 -10.49 -0.32 -5.41
C GLU A 109 -9.91 -1.40 -6.31
N THR A 110 -8.68 -1.86 -6.06
CA THR A 110 -8.06 -2.95 -6.85
C THR A 110 -8.90 -4.22 -6.84
N VAL A 111 -9.57 -4.51 -5.72
CA VAL A 111 -10.41 -5.70 -5.58
C VAL A 111 -11.74 -5.48 -6.28
N ILE A 112 -12.39 -4.33 -6.07
CA ILE A 112 -13.63 -3.98 -6.77
C ILE A 112 -13.41 -4.03 -8.28
N ALA A 113 -12.30 -3.46 -8.77
CA ALA A 113 -11.95 -3.47 -10.19
C ALA A 113 -11.79 -4.91 -10.70
N THR A 114 -11.06 -5.75 -9.98
CA THR A 114 -10.85 -7.16 -10.34
C THR A 114 -12.16 -7.96 -10.34
N MET A 115 -13.00 -7.77 -9.33
CA MET A 115 -14.32 -8.40 -9.21
C MET A 115 -15.23 -7.98 -10.35
N THR A 116 -15.35 -6.67 -10.59
CA THR A 116 -16.20 -6.10 -11.63
C THR A 116 -15.75 -6.58 -13.01
N LEU A 117 -14.44 -6.49 -13.30
CA LEU A 117 -13.88 -6.91 -14.59
C LEU A 117 -14.13 -8.39 -14.86
N THR A 118 -13.86 -9.25 -13.87
CA THR A 118 -14.01 -10.70 -14.04
C THR A 118 -15.47 -11.10 -14.18
N THR A 119 -16.36 -10.49 -13.40
CA THR A 119 -17.82 -10.77 -13.42
C THR A 119 -18.45 -10.33 -14.73
N VAL A 120 -18.18 -9.09 -15.17
CA VAL A 120 -18.63 -8.61 -16.48
C VAL A 120 -18.01 -9.46 -17.60
N GLY A 121 -16.72 -9.78 -17.48
CA GLY A 121 -16.01 -10.63 -18.42
C GLY A 121 -16.65 -12.01 -18.60
N VAL A 122 -17.05 -12.69 -17.52
CA VAL A 122 -17.76 -13.98 -17.60
C VAL A 122 -19.05 -13.87 -18.43
N VAL A 123 -19.76 -12.75 -18.33
CA VAL A 123 -21.02 -12.53 -19.05
C VAL A 123 -20.81 -12.18 -20.52
N ILE A 124 -19.88 -11.28 -20.83
CA ILE A 124 -19.77 -10.70 -22.19
C ILE A 124 -18.64 -11.31 -23.04
N ALA A 125 -17.68 -11.98 -22.42
CA ALA A 125 -16.47 -12.45 -23.06
C ALA A 125 -16.29 -13.98 -22.92
N PRO A 126 -16.63 -14.78 -23.96
CA PRO A 126 -16.59 -16.24 -23.90
C PRO A 126 -15.21 -16.86 -23.61
N TRP A 127 -14.13 -16.08 -23.68
CA TRP A 127 -12.80 -16.55 -23.30
C TRP A 127 -12.57 -16.46 -21.78
N VAL A 128 -13.29 -15.59 -21.06
CA VAL A 128 -13.17 -15.43 -19.60
C VAL A 128 -13.76 -16.63 -18.88
N THR A 129 -14.82 -17.24 -19.40
CA THR A 129 -15.35 -18.51 -18.86
C THR A 129 -14.31 -19.64 -18.94
N LYS A 130 -13.35 -19.60 -19.87
CA LYS A 130 -12.23 -20.55 -19.94
C LYS A 130 -11.24 -20.39 -18.78
N LEU A 131 -11.30 -19.27 -18.03
CA LEU A 131 -10.54 -19.10 -16.80
C LEU A 131 -11.12 -19.94 -15.65
N PHE A 132 -12.31 -20.51 -15.81
CA PHE A 132 -12.97 -21.36 -14.82
C PHE A 132 -13.37 -22.71 -15.46
N PRO A 133 -12.38 -23.51 -15.91
CA PRO A 133 -12.64 -24.74 -16.65
C PRO A 133 -13.43 -25.74 -15.80
N GLY A 134 -14.49 -26.31 -16.38
CA GLY A 134 -15.29 -27.35 -15.73
C GLY A 134 -16.33 -26.86 -14.72
N LEU A 135 -16.47 -25.54 -14.52
CA LEU A 135 -17.58 -24.95 -13.76
C LEU A 135 -18.78 -24.67 -14.67
N SER A 136 -19.99 -24.72 -14.12
CA SER A 136 -21.18 -24.17 -14.80
C SER A 136 -21.06 -22.65 -14.92
N ALA A 137 -21.87 -22.03 -15.76
CA ALA A 137 -21.85 -20.56 -15.93
C ALA A 137 -22.14 -19.84 -14.60
N GLU A 138 -23.06 -20.36 -13.80
CA GLU A 138 -23.43 -19.83 -12.49
C GLU A 138 -22.29 -19.99 -11.49
N ALA A 139 -21.66 -21.17 -11.46
CA ALA A 139 -20.51 -21.43 -10.58
C ALA A 139 -19.27 -20.61 -10.96
N ALA A 140 -19.05 -20.38 -12.27
CA ALA A 140 -17.97 -19.51 -12.75
C ALA A 140 -18.20 -18.05 -12.36
N LEU A 141 -19.45 -17.57 -12.38
CA LEU A 141 -19.79 -16.22 -11.94
C LEU A 141 -19.54 -16.04 -10.43
N GLN A 142 -19.92 -17.05 -9.62
CA GLN A 142 -19.66 -17.04 -8.17
C GLN A 142 -18.15 -17.10 -7.87
N ALA A 143 -17.41 -17.97 -8.57
CA ALA A 143 -15.95 -18.06 -8.42
C ALA A 143 -15.24 -16.76 -8.82
N ALA A 144 -15.65 -16.13 -9.92
CA ALA A 144 -15.13 -14.83 -10.36
C ALA A 144 -15.28 -13.74 -9.30
N TRP A 145 -16.37 -13.80 -8.53
CA TRP A 145 -16.65 -12.85 -7.47
C TRP A 145 -15.83 -13.13 -6.19
N TRP A 146 -15.80 -14.38 -5.73
CA TRP A 146 -15.13 -14.75 -4.49
C TRP A 146 -13.62 -14.76 -4.59
N LEU A 147 -13.06 -15.04 -5.76
CA LEU A 147 -11.62 -15.22 -5.97
C LEU A 147 -10.77 -14.06 -5.39
N PRO A 148 -10.96 -12.79 -5.77
CA PRO A 148 -10.15 -11.69 -5.23
C PRO A 148 -10.38 -11.46 -3.72
N MET A 149 -11.60 -11.68 -3.22
CA MET A 149 -11.90 -11.58 -1.78
C MET A 149 -11.17 -12.65 -0.95
N LEU A 150 -11.11 -13.89 -1.45
CA LEU A 150 -10.41 -14.99 -0.79
C LEU A 150 -8.89 -14.82 -0.84
N ILE A 151 -8.35 -14.34 -1.96
CA ILE A 151 -6.92 -14.00 -2.06
C ILE A 151 -6.57 -12.91 -1.04
N MET A 152 -7.40 -11.87 -0.92
CA MET A 152 -7.22 -10.82 0.09
C MET A 152 -7.26 -11.35 1.52
N ALA A 153 -8.25 -12.19 1.85
CA ALA A 153 -8.37 -12.78 3.18
C ALA A 153 -7.13 -13.62 3.53
N GLY A 154 -6.64 -14.42 2.58
CA GLY A 154 -5.36 -15.13 2.71
C GLY A 154 -4.16 -14.18 2.87
N GLY A 155 -4.18 -13.05 2.16
CA GLY A 155 -3.19 -11.98 2.30
C GLY A 155 -3.15 -11.36 3.69
N ILE A 156 -4.30 -11.09 4.34
CA ILE A 156 -4.34 -10.61 5.73
C ILE A 156 -3.69 -11.63 6.67
N VAL A 157 -4.03 -12.91 6.52
CA VAL A 157 -3.42 -13.98 7.33
C VAL A 157 -1.91 -14.04 7.11
N ALA A 158 -1.46 -13.95 5.86
CA ALA A 158 -0.05 -13.85 5.50
C ALA A 158 0.63 -12.63 6.13
N SER A 159 -0.01 -11.45 6.13
CA SER A 159 0.50 -10.24 6.76
C SER A 159 0.57 -10.35 8.28
N ILE A 160 -0.40 -10.99 8.94
CA ILE A 160 -0.36 -11.27 10.38
C ILE A 160 0.86 -12.13 10.71
N ILE A 161 1.09 -13.21 9.96
CA ILE A 161 2.26 -14.07 10.13
C ILE A 161 3.55 -13.29 9.86
N GLY A 162 3.58 -12.49 8.78
CA GLY A 162 4.70 -11.62 8.41
C GLY A 162 5.07 -10.62 9.51
N CYS A 163 4.09 -10.06 10.22
CA CYS A 163 4.32 -9.18 11.36
C CYS A 163 5.13 -9.87 12.48
N PHE A 164 4.92 -11.17 12.71
CA PHE A 164 5.69 -11.93 13.70
C PHE A 164 7.11 -12.28 13.25
N LEU A 165 7.39 -12.22 11.94
CA LEU A 165 8.73 -12.40 11.37
C LEU A 165 9.58 -11.12 11.48
N VAL A 166 8.96 -9.95 11.66
CA VAL A 166 9.68 -8.68 11.89
C VAL A 166 10.26 -8.68 13.30
N ARG A 167 11.55 -9.00 13.40
CA ARG A 167 12.32 -8.95 14.66
C ARG A 167 13.55 -8.08 14.47
N VAL A 168 13.63 -7.01 15.26
CA VAL A 168 14.79 -6.12 15.32
C VAL A 168 15.65 -6.57 16.51
N GLY A 169 16.96 -6.69 16.30
CA GLY A 169 17.91 -6.99 17.39
C GLY A 169 18.23 -5.74 18.21
N GLU A 170 19.15 -5.85 19.17
CA GLU A 170 19.52 -4.73 20.05
C GLU A 170 20.30 -3.60 19.35
N LYS A 171 20.84 -3.86 18.15
CA LYS A 171 21.60 -2.86 17.38
C LYS A 171 20.67 -1.98 16.54
N VAL A 172 20.72 -0.68 16.77
CA VAL A 172 19.98 0.36 16.03
C VAL A 172 20.74 0.76 14.76
N ASP A 173 21.02 -0.23 13.90
CA ASP A 173 21.59 0.02 12.58
C ASP A 173 20.48 0.01 11.50
N MET A 174 20.47 0.98 10.60
CA MET A 174 19.43 1.10 9.57
C MET A 174 19.38 -0.12 8.65
N SER A 175 20.52 -0.73 8.33
CA SER A 175 20.54 -1.94 7.51
C SER A 175 19.87 -3.12 8.23
N ALA A 176 20.01 -3.19 9.56
CA ALA A 176 19.36 -4.19 10.39
C ALA A 176 17.85 -3.93 10.51
N LEU A 177 17.43 -2.67 10.62
CA LEU A 177 16.02 -2.26 10.65
C LEU A 177 15.31 -2.57 9.32
N LEU A 178 15.90 -2.14 8.20
CA LEU A 178 15.40 -2.43 6.85
C LEU A 178 15.39 -3.93 6.59
N GLY A 179 16.44 -4.65 6.99
CA GLY A 179 16.50 -6.11 6.87
C GLY A 179 15.41 -6.82 7.67
N ALA A 180 15.09 -6.33 8.88
CA ALA A 180 14.01 -6.87 9.69
C ALA A 180 12.63 -6.63 9.04
N LEU A 181 12.39 -5.43 8.53
CA LEU A 181 11.15 -5.09 7.82
C LEU A 181 11.02 -5.93 6.54
N ARG A 182 12.08 -6.04 5.75
CA ARG A 182 12.14 -6.84 4.53
C ARG A 182 11.82 -8.31 4.76
N ARG A 183 12.33 -8.91 5.83
CA ARG A 183 11.98 -10.31 6.18
C ARG A 183 10.49 -10.48 6.42
N GLY A 184 9.86 -9.51 7.09
CA GLY A 184 8.42 -9.52 7.30
C GLY A 184 7.62 -9.34 6.01
N THR A 185 7.99 -8.35 5.18
CA THR A 185 7.28 -8.05 3.94
C THR A 185 7.45 -9.15 2.90
N LEU A 186 8.68 -9.62 2.64
CA LEU A 186 8.91 -10.73 1.71
C LEU A 186 8.30 -12.05 2.23
N GLY A 187 8.35 -12.29 3.54
CA GLY A 187 7.70 -13.44 4.16
C GLY A 187 6.18 -13.43 3.93
N ALA A 188 5.54 -12.27 4.13
CA ALA A 188 4.12 -12.08 3.82
C ALA A 188 3.84 -12.27 2.32
N THR A 189 4.66 -11.69 1.42
CA THR A 189 4.52 -11.84 -0.03
C THR A 189 4.55 -13.30 -0.48
N ILE A 190 5.51 -14.08 0.03
CA ILE A 190 5.61 -15.52 -0.30
C ILE A 190 4.39 -16.27 0.22
N LEU A 191 3.96 -16.01 1.45
CA LEU A 191 2.77 -16.63 2.02
C LEU A 191 1.50 -16.26 1.23
N THR A 192 1.35 -15.01 0.79
CA THR A 192 0.25 -14.58 -0.07
C THR A 192 0.25 -15.33 -1.40
N ALA A 193 1.41 -15.57 -2.00
CA ALA A 193 1.51 -16.39 -3.21
C ALA A 193 1.04 -17.84 -2.97
N VAL A 194 1.42 -18.44 -1.84
CA VAL A 194 0.96 -19.79 -1.45
C VAL A 194 -0.56 -19.82 -1.25
N PHE A 195 -1.11 -18.88 -0.48
CA PHE A 195 -2.56 -18.78 -0.28
C PHE A 195 -3.30 -18.55 -1.60
N GLY A 196 -2.80 -17.65 -2.44
CA GLY A 196 -3.39 -17.37 -3.74
C GLY A 196 -3.38 -18.60 -4.66
N PHE A 197 -2.30 -19.38 -4.67
CA PHE A 197 -2.26 -20.67 -5.38
C PHE A 197 -3.34 -21.63 -4.87
N LEU A 198 -3.44 -21.81 -3.55
CA LEU A 198 -4.44 -22.70 -2.94
C LEU A 198 -5.87 -22.27 -3.30
N VAL A 199 -6.18 -20.97 -3.18
CA VAL A 199 -7.51 -20.43 -3.53
C VAL A 199 -7.83 -20.70 -5.00
N ILE A 200 -6.90 -20.41 -5.92
CA ILE A 200 -7.10 -20.63 -7.36
C ILE A 200 -7.30 -22.12 -7.66
N HIS A 201 -6.50 -22.98 -7.03
CA HIS A 201 -6.60 -24.43 -7.22
C HIS A 201 -7.92 -25.00 -6.72
N PHE A 202 -8.35 -24.63 -5.50
CA PHE A 202 -9.60 -25.14 -4.91
C PHE A 202 -10.85 -24.59 -5.59
N LEU A 203 -10.80 -23.38 -6.16
CA LEU A 203 -11.89 -22.84 -6.97
C LEU A 203 -11.94 -23.40 -8.40
N GLY A 204 -11.00 -24.28 -8.79
CA GLY A 204 -10.93 -24.81 -10.15
C GLY A 204 -10.63 -23.74 -11.20
N ALA A 205 -10.00 -22.63 -10.79
CA ALA A 205 -9.66 -21.54 -11.69
C ALA A 205 -8.34 -21.80 -12.42
N SER A 206 -8.18 -21.18 -13.58
CA SER A 206 -7.00 -21.32 -14.43
C SER A 206 -5.76 -20.79 -13.72
N LEU A 207 -4.65 -21.54 -13.83
CA LEU A 207 -3.34 -21.10 -13.36
C LEU A 207 -2.85 -19.81 -14.05
N GLY A 208 -3.45 -19.41 -15.17
CA GLY A 208 -3.20 -18.09 -15.77
C GLY A 208 -3.46 -16.93 -14.79
N LEU A 209 -4.49 -17.05 -13.95
CA LEU A 209 -4.79 -16.07 -12.90
C LEU A 209 -3.71 -16.04 -11.81
N PHE A 210 -3.14 -17.21 -11.51
CA PHE A 210 -2.05 -17.32 -10.54
C PHE A 210 -0.80 -16.60 -11.05
N TRP A 211 -0.44 -16.81 -12.31
CA TRP A 211 0.71 -16.14 -12.92
C TRP A 211 0.52 -14.62 -13.01
N ALA A 212 -0.69 -14.14 -13.29
CA ALA A 212 -1.01 -12.71 -13.27
C ALA A 212 -0.83 -12.10 -11.87
N MET A 213 -1.36 -12.77 -10.83
CA MET A 213 -1.21 -12.33 -9.45
C MET A 213 0.24 -12.40 -8.97
N LEU A 214 0.98 -13.46 -9.32
CA LEU A 214 2.39 -13.62 -8.99
C LEU A 214 3.24 -12.53 -9.65
N ALA A 215 2.96 -12.17 -10.90
CA ALA A 215 3.65 -11.07 -11.57
C ALA A 215 3.46 -9.74 -10.83
N GLY A 216 2.24 -9.47 -10.34
CA GLY A 216 1.95 -8.30 -9.49
C GLY A 216 2.72 -8.31 -8.16
N LEU A 217 2.78 -9.47 -7.48
CA LEU A 217 3.55 -9.62 -6.24
C LEU A 217 5.06 -9.41 -6.46
N VAL A 218 5.62 -9.97 -7.54
CA VAL A 218 7.03 -9.78 -7.91
C VAL A 218 7.30 -8.32 -8.26
N ALA A 219 6.43 -7.67 -9.04
CA ALA A 219 6.55 -6.25 -9.35
C ALA A 219 6.54 -5.39 -8.07
N GLY A 220 5.63 -5.67 -7.13
CA GLY A 220 5.60 -4.99 -5.84
C GLY A 220 6.89 -5.14 -5.02
N ALA A 221 7.44 -6.36 -4.96
CA ALA A 221 8.71 -6.61 -4.29
C ALA A 221 9.88 -5.89 -4.95
N LEU A 222 9.95 -5.90 -6.29
CA LEU A 222 10.98 -5.18 -7.05
C LEU A 222 10.87 -3.67 -6.88
N MET A 223 9.66 -3.11 -6.88
CA MET A 223 9.44 -1.70 -6.58
C MET A 223 9.97 -1.34 -5.19
N GLY A 224 9.68 -2.14 -4.16
CA GLY A 224 10.19 -1.92 -2.81
C GLY A 224 11.72 -1.93 -2.72
N GLU A 225 12.39 -2.89 -3.37
CA GLU A 225 13.86 -2.94 -3.42
C GLU A 225 14.46 -1.79 -4.23
N SER A 226 13.82 -1.41 -5.34
CA SER A 226 14.25 -0.25 -6.15
C SER A 226 14.16 1.04 -5.33
N THR A 227 13.01 1.30 -4.69
CA THR A 227 12.83 2.47 -3.83
C THR A 227 13.88 2.50 -2.73
N ASN A 228 14.12 1.37 -2.04
CA ASN A 228 15.16 1.29 -1.01
C ASN A 228 16.57 1.62 -1.54
N TYR A 229 16.92 1.18 -2.76
CA TYR A 229 18.20 1.51 -3.38
C TYR A 229 18.39 3.01 -3.63
N PHE A 230 17.33 3.71 -4.02
CA PHE A 230 17.38 5.14 -4.32
C PHE A 230 17.20 6.05 -3.09
N THR A 231 16.55 5.57 -2.02
CA THR A 231 16.23 6.40 -0.84
C THR A 231 17.08 6.11 0.39
N SER A 232 17.72 4.95 0.51
CA SER A 232 18.52 4.62 1.68
C SER A 232 19.94 5.22 1.61
N TYR A 233 20.34 5.87 2.70
CA TYR A 233 21.67 6.48 2.87
C TYR A 233 22.83 5.47 2.78
N ALA A 234 22.55 4.17 2.82
CA ALA A 234 23.56 3.12 2.64
C ALA A 234 24.02 2.98 1.18
N PHE A 235 23.20 3.40 0.21
CA PHE A 235 23.47 3.20 -1.21
C PHE A 235 24.07 4.42 -1.88
N LYS A 236 24.58 4.21 -3.09
CA LYS A 236 25.28 5.24 -3.87
C LYS A 236 24.39 6.45 -4.22
N PRO A 237 23.13 6.31 -4.68
CA PRO A 237 22.33 7.46 -5.12
C PRO A 237 22.13 8.51 -4.03
N THR A 238 21.75 8.08 -2.83
CA THR A 238 21.52 9.00 -1.69
C THR A 238 22.82 9.62 -1.17
N ARG A 239 23.93 8.87 -1.18
CA ARG A 239 25.26 9.41 -0.79
C ARG A 239 25.75 10.48 -1.76
N GLU A 240 25.56 10.29 -3.06
CA GLU A 240 25.94 11.29 -4.06
C GLU A 240 25.13 12.60 -3.93
N ILE A 241 23.86 12.52 -3.51
CA ILE A 241 23.06 13.73 -3.18
C ILE A 241 23.68 14.45 -1.98
N SER A 242 24.02 13.72 -0.91
CA SER A 242 24.65 14.30 0.27
C SER A 242 26.03 14.89 -0.03
N GLU A 243 26.83 14.24 -0.88
CA GLU A 243 28.14 14.75 -1.33
C GLU A 243 27.95 16.04 -2.14
N ALA A 244 26.96 16.11 -3.03
CA ALA A 244 26.65 17.32 -3.80
C ALA A 244 26.30 18.52 -2.88
N SER A 245 25.74 18.28 -1.69
CA SER A 245 25.46 19.33 -0.70
C SER A 245 26.67 20.09 -0.21
N THR A 246 27.87 19.50 -0.30
CA THR A 246 29.13 20.21 0.04
C THR A 246 29.45 21.36 -0.92
N THR A 247 28.88 21.34 -2.12
CA THR A 247 29.05 22.41 -3.13
C THR A 247 27.94 23.46 -3.07
N GLY A 248 26.90 23.25 -2.25
CA GLY A 248 25.81 24.17 -2.02
C GLY A 248 24.41 23.59 -2.32
N ALA A 249 23.39 24.36 -1.94
CA ALA A 249 21.99 23.93 -2.06
C ALA A 249 21.55 23.67 -3.51
N GLY A 250 22.00 24.49 -4.47
CA GLY A 250 21.64 24.33 -5.88
C GLY A 250 22.11 22.99 -6.47
N ALA A 251 23.32 22.57 -6.14
CA ALA A 251 23.85 21.27 -6.57
C ALA A 251 23.09 20.10 -5.93
N THR A 252 22.71 20.23 -4.65
CA THR A 252 21.87 19.25 -3.94
C THR A 252 20.54 19.06 -4.67
N ILE A 253 19.87 20.17 -5.00
CA ILE A 253 18.57 20.16 -5.67
C ILE A 253 18.70 19.51 -7.05
N ILE A 254 19.67 19.92 -7.87
CA ILE A 254 19.87 19.35 -9.21
C ILE A 254 20.16 17.85 -9.12
N ARG A 255 21.03 17.42 -8.20
CA ARG A 255 21.36 16.00 -8.03
C ARG A 255 20.17 15.19 -7.52
N GLY A 256 19.40 15.74 -6.59
CA GLY A 256 18.17 15.15 -6.07
C GLY A 256 17.13 14.94 -7.16
N PHE A 257 16.83 15.99 -7.94
CA PHE A 257 15.90 15.91 -9.08
C PHE A 257 16.39 14.91 -10.14
N ALA A 258 17.66 14.95 -10.51
CA ALA A 258 18.22 14.01 -11.47
C ALA A 258 18.10 12.56 -10.98
N THR A 259 18.28 12.31 -9.68
CA THR A 259 18.14 10.98 -9.08
C THR A 259 16.69 10.51 -9.08
N GLY A 260 15.72 11.40 -8.79
CA GLY A 260 14.30 11.05 -8.79
C GLY A 260 13.70 10.78 -10.17
N LEU A 261 14.34 11.22 -11.25
CA LEU A 261 13.89 11.01 -12.64
C LEU A 261 14.45 9.73 -13.29
N MET A 262 15.42 9.06 -12.66
CA MET A 262 16.00 7.79 -13.12
C MET A 262 15.16 6.59 -12.66
#